data_AF-A0A8T6WVI7-F1
#
_entry.id   AF-A0A8T6WVI7-F1
#
_cell.length_a   1.000
_cell.length_b   1.000
_cell.length_c   1.000
_cell.angle_alpha   90.00
_cell.angle_beta   90.00
_cell.angle_gamma   90.00
#
_symmetry.space_group_name_H-M   'P 1'
#
loop_
_entity.id
_entity.type
_entity.pdbx_description
1 polymer ?
#
loop_
_entity_poly.entity_id
_entity_poly.type
_entity_poly.pdbx_seq_one_letter_code
_entity_poly.pdbx_strand_id
1 'polypeptide(L)'
;IVIVIFGYLFFGGSRIFDEYVFFAVILSIFPLTIFNYADYKWRRQIDGHLPDLFRSIVQAQETGMTLPQALEEVAKRDHGPLTTELRKMVSQISW
;
A
#
# COMPACT_ATOMS: atom_id res chain seq x y z
N ILE A 1 18.62 -18.75 -11.03
CA ILE A 1 20.05 -18.54 -11.36
C ILE A 1 20.66 -19.82 -11.98
N VAL A 2 20.65 -20.97 -11.31
CA VAL A 2 21.20 -22.23 -11.84
C VAL A 2 20.59 -22.66 -13.18
N ILE A 3 19.26 -22.55 -13.33
CA ILE A 3 18.54 -22.86 -14.59
C ILE A 3 18.95 -21.94 -15.74
N VAL A 4 19.21 -20.66 -15.45
CA VAL A 4 19.59 -19.66 -16.46
C VAL A 4 21.01 -19.94 -16.96
N ILE A 5 21.94 -20.28 -16.06
CA ILE A 5 23.32 -20.62 -16.39
C ILE A 5 23.38 -21.93 -17.18
N PHE A 6 22.59 -22.94 -16.79
CA PHE A 6 22.51 -24.23 -17.50
C PHE A 6 21.94 -24.08 -18.91
N GLY A 7 20.89 -23.27 -19.08
CA GLY A 7 20.31 -22.98 -20.39
C GLY A 7 21.27 -22.18 -21.29
N TYR A 8 22.01 -21.22 -20.74
CA TYR A 8 23.01 -20.46 -21.51
C TYR A 8 24.18 -21.35 -21.98
N LEU A 9 24.58 -22.35 -21.18
CA LEU A 9 25.63 -23.33 -21.54
C LEU A 9 25.21 -24.32 -22.64
N PHE A 10 23.93 -24.71 -22.70
CA PHE A 10 23.43 -25.70 -23.67
C PHE A 10 22.83 -25.09 -24.94
N PHE A 11 22.23 -23.89 -24.85
CA PHE A 11 21.50 -23.23 -25.94
C PHE A 11 22.11 -21.88 -26.38
N GLY A 12 23.32 -21.56 -25.90
CA GLY A 12 24.06 -20.33 -26.21
C GLY A 12 24.35 -20.21 -27.71
N GLY A 13 23.42 -19.59 -28.44
CA GLY A 13 23.46 -19.47 -29.89
C GLY A 13 22.08 -19.30 -30.56
N SER A 14 20.97 -19.65 -29.89
CA SER A 14 19.63 -19.41 -30.43
C SER A 14 19.06 -18.06 -29.97
N ARG A 15 18.73 -17.17 -30.92
CA ARG A 15 18.09 -15.86 -30.63
C ARG A 15 16.81 -15.98 -29.78
N ILE A 16 16.11 -17.09 -29.93
CA ILE A 16 14.83 -17.37 -29.24
C ILE A 16 15.06 -17.53 -27.73
N PHE A 17 16.14 -18.21 -27.33
CA PHE A 17 16.46 -18.42 -25.91
C PHE A 17 16.78 -17.09 -25.20
N ASP A 18 17.54 -16.21 -25.85
CA ASP A 18 17.89 -14.91 -25.29
C ASP A 18 16.66 -14.03 -25.04
N GLU A 19 15.69 -14.05 -25.95
CA GLU A 19 14.42 -13.32 -25.84
C GLU A 19 13.59 -13.81 -24.65
N TYR A 20 13.47 -15.13 -24.46
CA TYR A 20 12.75 -15.70 -23.32
C TYR A 20 13.42 -15.39 -21.97
N VAL A 21 14.75 -15.44 -21.89
CA VAL A 21 15.48 -15.09 -20.67
C VAL A 21 15.28 -13.62 -20.33
N PHE A 22 15.30 -12.73 -21.32
CA PHE A 22 15.03 -11.31 -21.14
C PHE A 22 13.63 -11.06 -20.54
N PHE A 23 12.58 -11.67 -21.12
CA PHE A 23 11.23 -11.55 -20.58
C PHE A 23 11.08 -12.17 -19.19
N ALA A 24 11.74 -13.29 -18.91
CA ALA A 24 11.70 -13.93 -17.59
C ALA A 24 12.32 -13.05 -16.50
N VAL A 25 13.43 -12.36 -16.79
CA VAL A 25 14.05 -11.40 -15.87
C VAL A 25 13.13 -10.21 -15.62
N ILE A 26 12.53 -9.64 -16.68
CA ILE A 26 11.56 -8.55 -16.54
C ILE A 26 10.37 -8.97 -15.69
N LEU A 27 9.75 -10.10 -16.00
CA LEU A 27 8.60 -10.63 -15.27
C LEU A 27 8.93 -10.94 -13.80
N SER A 28 10.18 -11.28 -13.50
CA SER A 28 10.61 -11.51 -12.12
C SER A 28 10.74 -10.20 -11.32
N ILE A 29 11.17 -9.11 -11.96
CA ILE A 29 11.35 -7.81 -11.29
C ILE A 29 10.02 -7.04 -11.19
N PHE A 30 9.15 -7.22 -12.17
CA PHE A 30 7.87 -6.52 -12.29
C PHE A 30 6.98 -6.56 -11.03
N PRO A 31 6.69 -7.73 -10.40
CA PRO A 31 5.84 -7.78 -9.21
C PRO A 31 6.47 -7.09 -7.99
N LEU A 32 7.79 -7.14 -7.85
CA LEU A 32 8.52 -6.42 -6.79
C LEU A 32 8.35 -4.91 -6.93
N THR A 33 8.47 -4.38 -8.14
CA THR A 33 8.32 -2.95 -8.39
C THR A 33 6.89 -2.48 -8.14
N ILE A 34 5.89 -3.23 -8.62
CA ILE A 34 4.47 -2.87 -8.42
C ILE A 34 4.12 -2.86 -6.94
N PHE A 35 4.52 -3.90 -6.21
CA PHE A 35 4.21 -4.01 -4.79
C PHE A 35 4.76 -2.81 -4.01
N ASN A 36 6.04 -2.50 -4.20
CA ASN A 36 6.68 -1.35 -3.54
C ASN A 36 6.05 -0.01 -3.96
N TYR A 37 5.67 0.14 -5.23
CA TYR A 37 5.01 1.37 -5.69
C TYR A 37 3.61 1.54 -5.11
N ALA A 38 2.83 0.45 -5.02
CA ALA A 38 1.52 0.46 -4.40
C ALA A 38 1.61 0.83 -2.91
N ASP A 39 2.55 0.22 -2.18
CA ASP A 39 2.81 0.53 -0.77
C ASP A 39 3.24 1.99 -0.57
N TYR A 40 4.14 2.48 -1.43
CA TYR A 40 4.57 3.87 -1.40
C TYR A 40 3.40 4.84 -1.66
N LYS A 41 2.58 4.56 -2.67
CA LYS A 41 1.41 5.37 -3.01
C LYS A 41 0.36 5.34 -1.89
N TRP A 42 0.20 4.22 -1.21
CA TRP A 42 -0.70 4.09 -0.06
C TRP A 42 -0.21 4.94 1.12
N ARG A 43 1.06 4.77 1.53
CA ARG A 43 1.67 5.53 2.63
C ARG A 43 1.64 7.03 2.39
N ARG A 44 1.98 7.47 1.18
CA ARG A 44 1.97 8.89 0.83
C ARG A 44 0.58 9.52 0.92
N GLN A 45 -0.47 8.78 0.57
CA GLN A 45 -1.83 9.28 0.74
C GLN A 45 -2.25 9.31 2.21
N ILE A 46 -1.78 8.35 3.01
CA ILE A 46 -1.99 8.35 4.46
C ILE A 46 -1.37 9.61 5.08
N ASP A 47 -0.07 9.81 4.84
CA ASP A 47 0.69 10.92 5.43
C ASP A 47 0.11 12.30 5.05
N GLY A 48 -0.50 12.40 3.86
CA GLY A 48 -1.16 13.62 3.40
C GLY A 48 -2.46 13.96 4.13
N HIS A 49 -3.24 12.97 4.57
CA HIS A 49 -4.55 13.19 5.23
C HIS A 49 -4.48 13.07 6.76
N LEU A 50 -3.39 12.51 7.29
CA LEU A 50 -3.21 12.29 8.72
C LEU A 50 -3.30 13.58 9.57
N PRO A 51 -2.68 14.71 9.18
CA PRO A 51 -2.78 15.95 9.96
C PRO A 51 -4.20 16.51 10.03
N ASP A 52 -4.94 16.43 8.92
CA ASP A 52 -6.32 16.92 8.84
C ASP A 52 -7.28 16.03 9.65
N LEU A 53 -7.00 14.74 9.70
CA LEU A 53 -7.70 13.81 10.58
C LEU A 53 -7.50 14.19 12.05
N PHE A 54 -6.25 14.39 12.49
CA PHE A 54 -5.97 14.81 13.87
C PHE A 54 -6.62 16.15 14.22
N ARG A 55 -6.56 17.12 13.31
CA ARG A 55 -7.23 18.41 13.47
C ARG A 55 -8.74 18.22 13.68
N SER A 56 -9.37 17.35 12.90
CA SER A 56 -10.81 17.08 12.99
C SER A 56 -11.18 16.42 14.33
N ILE A 57 -10.34 15.51 14.84
CA ILE A 57 -10.55 14.88 16.15
C ILE A 57 -10.42 15.90 17.27
N VAL A 58 -9.37 16.73 17.25
CA VAL A 58 -9.16 17.79 18.26
C VAL A 58 -10.33 18.76 18.26
N GLN A 59 -10.78 19.20 17.09
CA GLN A 59 -11.92 20.10 16.96
C GLN A 59 -13.22 19.46 17.51
N ALA A 60 -13.45 18.17 17.26
CA ALA A 60 -14.57 17.43 17.84
C ALA A 60 -14.45 17.35 19.38
N GLN A 61 -13.25 17.10 19.92
CA GLN A 61 -13.04 17.10 21.38
C GLN A 61 -13.24 18.48 22.01
N GLU A 62 -12.84 19.57 21.34
CA GLU A 62 -13.10 20.94 21.80
C GLU A 62 -14.59 21.27 21.92
N THR A 63 -15.44 20.60 21.13
CA THR A 63 -16.91 20.71 21.25
C THR A 63 -17.51 19.88 22.40
N GLY A 64 -16.68 19.19 23.18
CA GLY A 64 -17.11 18.36 24.31
C GLY A 64 -17.37 16.90 23.96
N MET A 65 -17.03 16.44 22.75
CA MET A 65 -17.12 15.03 22.40
C MET A 65 -16.04 14.22 23.13
N THR A 66 -16.39 13.02 23.58
CA THR A 66 -15.39 12.06 24.07
C THR A 66 -14.52 11.55 22.92
N LEU A 67 -13.30 11.09 23.20
CA LEU A 67 -12.37 10.59 22.17
C LEU A 67 -12.99 9.48 21.27
N PRO A 68 -13.73 8.49 21.79
CA PRO A 68 -14.40 7.49 20.96
C PRO A 68 -15.48 8.09 20.06
N GLN A 69 -16.26 9.06 20.56
CA GLN A 69 -17.30 9.74 19.77
C GLN A 69 -16.70 10.62 18.67
N ALA A 70 -15.62 11.33 18.97
CA ALA A 70 -14.88 12.13 17.98
C ALA A 70 -14.30 11.24 16.88
N LEU A 71 -13.74 10.08 17.24
CA LEU A 71 -13.24 9.11 16.27
C LEU A 71 -14.36 8.53 15.41
N GLU A 72 -15.53 8.23 15.99
CA GLU A 72 -16.69 7.73 15.25
C GLU A 72 -17.23 8.77 14.25
N GLU A 73 -17.34 10.03 14.65
CA GLU A 73 -17.76 11.12 13.77
C GLU A 73 -16.77 11.37 12.62
N VAL A 74 -15.47 11.35 12.92
CA VAL A 74 -14.43 11.49 11.90
C VAL A 74 -14.39 10.27 10.98
N ALA A 75 -14.65 9.06 11.48
CA ALA A 75 -14.74 7.84 10.66
C ALA A 75 -15.94 7.81 9.70
N LYS A 76 -17.01 8.56 10.00
CA LYS A 76 -18.16 8.74 9.10
C LYS A 76 -17.84 9.70 7.95
N ARG A 77 -16.89 10.62 8.13
CA ARG A 77 -16.39 11.50 7.07
C ARG A 77 -15.37 10.78 6.20
N ASP A 78 -15.40 11.08 4.90
CA ASP A 78 -14.46 10.46 3.96
C ASP A 78 -13.10 11.16 4.02
N HIS A 79 -12.11 10.44 4.55
CA HIS A 79 -10.70 10.83 4.61
C HIS A 79 -9.84 10.04 3.60
N GLY A 80 -10.48 9.52 2.54
CA GLY A 80 -9.83 8.77 1.47
C GLY A 80 -9.31 7.41 1.94
N PRO A 81 -8.03 7.05 1.70
CA PRO A 81 -7.52 5.72 2.04
C PRO A 81 -7.45 5.46 3.55
N LEU A 82 -7.49 6.51 4.40
CA LEU A 82 -7.55 6.32 5.85
C LEU A 82 -8.91 5.83 6.34
N THR A 83 -10.01 6.12 5.62
CA THR A 83 -11.38 5.87 6.10
C THR A 83 -11.59 4.40 6.47
N THR A 84 -11.04 3.48 5.66
CA THR A 84 -11.17 2.04 5.90
C THR A 84 -10.44 1.57 7.17
N GLU A 85 -9.22 2.07 7.37
CA GLU A 85 -8.41 1.69 8.54
C GLU A 85 -8.90 2.38 9.81
N LEU A 86 -9.37 3.63 9.71
CA LEU A 86 -10.00 4.34 10.80
C LEU A 86 -11.29 3.65 11.27
N ARG A 87 -12.13 3.21 10.33
CA ARG A 87 -13.36 2.47 10.64
C ARG A 87 -13.08 1.14 11.33
N LYS A 88 -12.01 0.43 10.92
CA LYS A 88 -11.55 -0.77 11.65
C LYS A 88 -11.13 -0.43 13.07
N MET A 89 -10.35 0.62 13.26
CA MET A 89 -9.89 1.05 14.59
C MET A 89 -11.07 1.42 15.50
N VAL A 90 -12.04 2.19 14.99
CA VAL A 90 -13.26 2.54 15.73
C VAL A 90 -14.04 1.29 16.12
N SER A 91 -14.20 0.32 15.20
CA SER A 91 -14.93 -0.92 15.49
C SER A 91 -14.30 -1.77 16.60
N GLN A 92 -12.98 -1.66 16.81
CA GLN A 92 -12.27 -2.34 17.91
C GLN A 92 -12.41 -1.62 19.25
N ILE A 93 -12.62 -0.29 19.23
CA ILE A 93 -12.78 0.53 20.44
C ILE A 93 -14.24 0.56 20.90
N SER A 94 -15.20 0.43 19.98
CA SER A 94 -16.63 0.44 20.27
C SER A 94 -17.19 -0.89 20.78
N TRP A 95 -16.36 -1.95 20.81
CA TRP A 95 -16.70 -3.30 21.30
C TRP A 95 -16.17 -3.49 22.72
#